data_AF-A0A1M5U6I6-F1
#
_entry.id   AF-A0A1M5U6I6-F1
#
_cell.length_a   1.000
_cell.length_b   1.000
_cell.length_c   1.000
_cell.angle_alpha   90.00
_cell.angle_beta   90.00
_cell.angle_gamma   90.00
#
_symmetry.space_group_name_H-M   'P 1'
#
loop_
_entity.id
_entity.type
_entity.pdbx_description
1 polymer ?
#
loop_
_entity_poly.entity_id
_entity_poly.type
_entity_poly.pdbx_seq_one_letter_code
_entity_poly.pdbx_strand_id
1 'polypeptide(L)'
;MSNLAVNYLQQAGEHPVLASRSNLLKYCSENTVPTLVHLAKDIGVSPQAVGQVLRERGIQWMDLRRELVDESGMVLFERTRPLGDDFEDAIAGGLDSLADFFVEQGFGSTLDAARKLGYSNEELLGRRLRKRGIPSKALKRKVQLLAGTDKGVGYFTLVSLDQIRQDALVNRAVNLSGFCESMGMVRSSAMSGAKEAGLDFDRDVLWAIARREPMLLPITFARLAPVDDVIAHFAEQGGVTGLRRALQAQCGQADKQDWWLKKYLGGERFQRLADGLSAALDSPESGVEP
;
A
#
# COMPACT_ATOMS: atom_id res chain seq x y z
N MET A 1 -37.46 -28.41 27.16
CA MET A 1 -37.67 -27.11 26.47
C MET A 1 -38.39 -26.19 27.44
N SER A 2 -37.90 -24.97 27.66
CA SER A 2 -38.49 -24.03 28.64
C SER A 2 -39.87 -23.55 28.17
N ASN A 3 -40.81 -23.34 29.10
CA ASN A 3 -42.18 -22.86 28.83
C ASN A 3 -42.20 -21.54 28.01
N LEU A 4 -41.13 -20.74 28.07
CA LEU A 4 -40.95 -19.53 27.27
C LEU A 4 -40.80 -19.82 25.76
N ALA A 5 -40.05 -20.85 25.38
CA ALA A 5 -39.82 -21.17 23.96
C ALA A 5 -41.09 -21.66 23.25
N VAL A 6 -41.96 -22.37 23.98
CA VAL A 6 -43.26 -22.85 23.47
C VAL A 6 -44.20 -21.67 23.21
N ASN A 7 -44.23 -20.68 24.12
CA ASN A 7 -45.04 -19.47 23.95
C ASN A 7 -44.65 -18.64 22.72
N TYR A 8 -43.34 -18.46 22.46
CA TYR A 8 -42.90 -17.68 21.30
C TYR A 8 -43.20 -18.36 19.95
N LEU A 9 -43.16 -19.69 19.90
CA LEU A 9 -43.51 -20.46 18.70
C LEU A 9 -45.00 -20.39 18.39
N GLN A 10 -45.84 -20.49 19.43
CA GLN A 10 -47.29 -20.38 19.27
C GLN A 10 -47.70 -18.96 18.85
N GLN A 11 -47.13 -17.93 19.48
CA GLN A 11 -47.33 -16.53 19.09
C GLN A 11 -46.89 -16.24 17.65
N ALA A 12 -45.75 -16.81 17.21
CA ALA A 12 -45.30 -16.68 15.82
C ALA A 12 -46.21 -17.45 14.84
N GLY A 13 -46.72 -18.62 15.21
CA GLY A 13 -47.62 -19.43 14.38
C GLY A 13 -48.97 -18.75 14.09
N GLU A 14 -49.46 -17.95 15.04
CA GLU A 14 -50.74 -17.23 14.93
C GLU A 14 -50.59 -15.81 14.33
N HIS A 15 -49.35 -15.32 14.16
CA HIS A 15 -49.13 -13.95 13.70
C HIS A 15 -49.54 -13.75 12.22
N PRO A 16 -50.40 -12.77 11.89
CA PRO A 16 -51.01 -12.61 10.55
C PRO A 16 -49.99 -12.34 9.44
N VAL A 17 -48.86 -11.71 9.78
CA VAL A 17 -47.73 -11.49 8.85
C VAL A 17 -47.09 -12.80 8.42
N LEU A 18 -46.99 -13.78 9.33
CA LEU A 18 -46.39 -15.09 9.05
C LEU A 18 -47.41 -16.07 8.42
N ALA A 19 -48.67 -15.66 8.26
CA ALA A 19 -49.77 -16.54 7.84
C ALA A 19 -49.56 -17.14 6.44
N SER A 20 -48.94 -16.41 5.51
CA SER A 20 -48.69 -16.86 4.15
C SER A 20 -47.48 -16.15 3.54
N ARG A 21 -46.93 -16.71 2.46
CA ARG A 21 -45.85 -16.06 1.69
C ARG A 21 -46.26 -14.68 1.20
N SER A 22 -47.50 -14.53 0.70
CA SER A 22 -48.03 -13.26 0.19
C SER A 22 -48.13 -12.19 1.26
N ASN A 23 -48.57 -12.56 2.47
CA ASN A 23 -48.65 -11.62 3.60
C ASN A 23 -47.25 -11.18 4.04
N LEU A 24 -46.30 -12.12 4.04
CA LEU A 24 -44.91 -11.85 4.38
C LEU A 24 -44.26 -10.89 3.39
N LEU A 25 -44.45 -11.12 2.08
CA LEU A 25 -43.97 -10.24 1.02
C LEU A 25 -44.54 -8.84 1.16
N LYS A 26 -45.87 -8.72 1.26
CA LYS A 26 -46.57 -7.45 1.42
C LYS A 26 -46.06 -6.67 2.64
N TYR A 27 -45.96 -7.34 3.79
CA TYR A 27 -45.47 -6.70 5.00
C TYR A 27 -44.02 -6.24 4.87
N CYS A 28 -43.15 -7.09 4.30
CA CYS A 28 -41.75 -6.74 4.11
C CYS A 28 -41.56 -5.61 3.11
N SER A 29 -42.39 -5.52 2.05
CA SER A 29 -42.37 -4.42 1.08
C SER A 29 -42.89 -3.11 1.66
N GLU A 30 -43.98 -3.14 2.43
CA GLU A 30 -44.56 -1.93 3.04
C GLU A 30 -43.67 -1.36 4.16
N ASN A 31 -42.98 -2.23 4.91
CA ASN A 31 -42.22 -1.84 6.11
C ASN A 31 -40.70 -1.88 5.92
N THR A 32 -40.21 -2.14 4.70
CA THR A 32 -38.77 -2.19 4.35
C THR A 32 -37.96 -3.09 5.29
N VAL A 33 -38.42 -4.32 5.51
CA VAL A 33 -37.83 -5.21 6.52
C VAL A 33 -36.59 -5.93 5.96
N PRO A 34 -35.35 -5.57 6.37
CA PRO A 34 -34.15 -6.02 5.65
C PRO A 34 -33.71 -7.44 6.02
N THR A 35 -34.07 -7.91 7.22
CA THR A 35 -33.55 -9.17 7.78
C THR A 35 -34.61 -9.91 8.59
N LEU A 36 -34.42 -11.22 8.76
CA LEU A 36 -35.28 -12.05 9.59
C LEU A 36 -35.25 -11.62 11.08
N VAL A 37 -34.14 -11.02 11.52
CA VAL A 37 -34.00 -10.45 12.87
C VAL A 37 -34.85 -9.19 13.02
N HIS A 38 -34.87 -8.32 12.01
CA HIS A 38 -35.74 -7.15 11.99
C HIS A 38 -37.21 -7.56 11.97
N LEU A 39 -37.58 -8.50 11.10
CA LEU A 39 -38.93 -9.05 11.05
C LEU A 39 -39.39 -9.57 12.42
N ALA A 40 -38.54 -10.36 13.08
CA ALA A 40 -38.82 -10.92 14.40
C ALA A 40 -39.00 -9.83 15.46
N LYS A 41 -38.17 -8.78 15.41
CA LYS A 41 -38.27 -7.62 16.30
C LYS A 41 -39.59 -6.87 16.08
N ASP A 42 -39.98 -6.64 14.83
CA ASP A 42 -41.17 -5.85 14.49
C ASP A 42 -42.46 -6.56 14.91
N ILE A 43 -42.51 -7.89 14.82
CA ILE A 43 -43.67 -8.70 15.22
C ILE A 43 -43.58 -9.20 16.68
N GLY A 44 -42.52 -8.82 17.41
CA GLY A 44 -42.37 -9.12 18.84
C GLY A 44 -42.10 -10.59 19.18
N VAL A 45 -41.45 -11.35 18.30
CA VAL A 45 -41.10 -12.77 18.53
C VAL A 45 -39.61 -13.03 18.33
N SER A 46 -39.14 -14.22 18.73
CA SER A 46 -37.73 -14.58 18.53
C SER A 46 -37.42 -14.90 17.05
N PRO A 47 -36.22 -14.55 16.54
CA PRO A 47 -35.80 -14.92 15.18
C PRO A 47 -35.84 -16.44 14.92
N GLN A 48 -35.59 -17.25 15.95
CA GLN A 48 -35.65 -18.71 15.87
C GLN A 48 -37.08 -19.21 15.63
N ALA A 49 -38.06 -18.62 16.33
CA ALA A 49 -39.48 -18.93 16.14
C ALA A 49 -39.95 -18.55 14.73
N VAL A 50 -39.59 -17.35 14.23
CA VAL A 50 -39.88 -16.95 12.84
C VAL A 50 -39.27 -17.94 11.86
N GLY A 51 -37.99 -18.27 12.01
CA GLY A 51 -37.30 -19.20 11.12
C GLY A 51 -37.86 -20.62 11.14
N GLN A 52 -38.46 -21.04 12.25
CA GLN A 52 -39.15 -22.32 12.34
C GLN A 52 -40.52 -22.28 11.65
N VAL A 53 -41.33 -21.25 11.92
CA VAL A 53 -42.65 -21.07 11.27
C VAL A 53 -42.51 -20.95 9.75
N LEU A 54 -41.51 -20.23 9.25
CA LEU A 54 -41.25 -20.14 7.82
C LEU A 54 -40.89 -21.50 7.21
N ARG A 55 -40.09 -22.32 7.90
CA ARG A 55 -39.74 -23.68 7.46
C ARG A 55 -40.95 -24.60 7.44
N GLU A 56 -41.79 -24.56 8.48
CA GLU A 56 -43.03 -25.35 8.56
C GLU A 56 -44.00 -25.01 7.42
N ARG A 57 -43.97 -23.76 6.92
CA ARG A 57 -44.77 -23.30 5.78
C ARG A 57 -44.08 -23.45 4.42
N GLY A 58 -42.89 -24.06 4.37
CA GLY A 58 -42.13 -24.22 3.13
C GLY A 58 -41.59 -22.92 2.54
N ILE A 59 -41.52 -21.84 3.32
CA ILE A 59 -41.04 -20.53 2.87
C ILE A 59 -39.54 -20.43 3.18
N GLN A 60 -38.72 -20.37 2.13
CA GLN A 60 -37.31 -20.03 2.29
C GLN A 60 -37.11 -18.51 2.30
N TRP A 61 -36.49 -18.00 3.38
CA TRP A 61 -36.19 -16.58 3.53
C TRP A 61 -35.34 -16.03 2.38
N MET A 62 -34.43 -16.83 1.83
CA MET A 62 -33.57 -16.40 0.71
C MET A 62 -34.35 -16.23 -0.60
N ASP A 63 -35.37 -17.06 -0.84
CA ASP A 63 -36.21 -16.94 -2.04
C ASP A 63 -37.14 -15.75 -1.92
N LEU A 64 -37.75 -15.55 -0.74
CA LEU A 64 -38.59 -14.39 -0.46
C LEU A 64 -37.81 -13.08 -0.63
N ARG A 65 -36.55 -13.07 -0.21
CA ARG A 65 -35.66 -11.92 -0.40
C ARG A 65 -35.33 -11.63 -1.86
N ARG A 66 -35.19 -12.66 -2.69
CA ARG A 66 -34.93 -12.48 -4.13
C ARG A 66 -36.14 -11.81 -4.79
N GLU A 67 -37.32 -12.32 -4.49
CA GLU A 67 -38.60 -11.80 -4.98
C GLU A 67 -38.83 -10.34 -4.57
N LEU A 68 -38.54 -9.97 -3.31
CA LEU A 68 -38.63 -8.58 -2.87
C LEU A 68 -37.66 -7.64 -3.62
N VAL A 69 -36.45 -8.10 -3.93
CA VAL A 69 -35.49 -7.31 -4.73
C VAL A 69 -36.02 -7.13 -6.15
N ASP A 70 -36.55 -8.19 -6.75
CA ASP A 70 -37.01 -8.21 -8.14
C ASP A 70 -38.32 -7.42 -8.35
N GLU A 71 -39.28 -7.52 -7.43
CA GLU A 71 -40.61 -6.91 -7.59
C GLU A 71 -40.70 -5.46 -7.09
N SER A 72 -39.99 -5.14 -6.02
CA SER A 72 -40.13 -3.83 -5.35
C SER A 72 -38.91 -2.94 -5.47
N GLY A 73 -37.85 -3.42 -6.14
CA GLY A 73 -36.56 -2.73 -6.20
C GLY A 73 -35.93 -2.51 -4.82
N MET A 74 -36.46 -3.16 -3.78
CA MET A 74 -35.99 -2.98 -2.42
C MET A 74 -34.57 -3.52 -2.30
N VAL A 75 -33.65 -2.61 -2.01
CA VAL A 75 -32.29 -2.94 -1.64
C VAL A 75 -32.30 -3.40 -0.18
N LEU A 76 -32.70 -4.66 0.04
CA LEU A 76 -32.81 -5.26 1.38
C LEU A 76 -31.46 -5.38 2.09
N PHE A 77 -30.36 -5.27 1.34
CA PHE A 77 -28.99 -5.14 1.85
C PHE A 77 -28.16 -4.28 0.90
N GLU A 78 -27.25 -3.49 1.45
CA GLU A 78 -26.18 -2.81 0.70
C GLU A 78 -25.42 -3.74 -0.26
N ARG A 79 -25.41 -5.05 0.00
CA ARG A 79 -24.78 -6.07 -0.85
C ARG A 79 -25.32 -6.12 -2.28
N THR A 80 -26.57 -5.77 -2.51
CA THR A 80 -27.24 -5.83 -3.82
C THR A 80 -27.52 -4.45 -4.40
N ARG A 81 -27.07 -3.38 -3.74
CA ARG A 81 -27.17 -2.03 -4.29
C ARG A 81 -26.38 -1.99 -5.62
N PRO A 82 -26.98 -1.50 -6.71
CA PRO A 82 -26.25 -1.21 -7.94
C PRO A 82 -25.18 -0.15 -7.64
N LEU A 83 -23.97 -0.33 -8.18
CA LEU A 83 -22.89 0.66 -8.02
C LEU A 83 -23.06 1.87 -8.97
N GLY A 84 -24.07 1.83 -9.84
CA GLY A 84 -24.20 2.73 -11.00
C GLY A 84 -23.52 2.13 -12.22
N ASP A 85 -24.07 2.36 -13.40
CA ASP A 85 -23.58 1.76 -14.64
C ASP A 85 -22.13 2.15 -14.91
N ASP A 86 -21.79 3.44 -14.77
CA ASP A 86 -20.41 3.94 -14.94
C ASP A 86 -19.40 3.25 -14.00
N PHE A 87 -19.80 2.94 -12.77
CA PHE A 87 -18.92 2.27 -11.80
C PHE A 87 -18.76 0.79 -12.13
N GLU A 88 -19.84 0.10 -12.51
CA GLU A 88 -19.77 -1.30 -12.92
C GLU A 88 -18.97 -1.46 -14.23
N ASP A 89 -19.08 -0.51 -15.17
CA ASP A 89 -18.27 -0.43 -16.38
C ASP A 89 -16.79 -0.21 -16.06
N ALA A 90 -16.49 0.70 -15.13
CA ALA A 90 -15.12 0.90 -14.66
C ALA A 90 -14.54 -0.37 -14.00
N ILE A 91 -15.32 -1.12 -13.22
CA ILE A 91 -14.91 -2.43 -12.68
C ILE A 91 -14.68 -3.43 -13.81
N ALA A 92 -15.55 -3.45 -14.83
CA ALA A 92 -15.42 -4.37 -15.96
C ALA A 92 -14.17 -4.09 -16.81
N GLY A 93 -13.76 -2.82 -16.92
CA GLY A 93 -12.51 -2.40 -17.55
C GLY A 93 -11.24 -2.78 -16.77
N GLY A 94 -11.36 -3.23 -15.53
CA GLY A 94 -10.24 -3.71 -14.72
C GLY A 94 -9.57 -2.62 -13.87
N LEU A 95 -8.33 -2.88 -13.44
CA LEU A 95 -7.62 -2.02 -12.48
C LEU A 95 -7.38 -0.60 -13.01
N ASP A 96 -7.00 -0.46 -14.28
CA ASP A 96 -6.65 0.84 -14.85
C ASP A 96 -7.88 1.73 -15.03
N SER A 97 -8.94 1.22 -15.69
CA SER A 97 -10.21 1.95 -15.84
C SER A 97 -10.83 2.34 -14.50
N LEU A 98 -10.77 1.44 -13.51
CA LEU A 98 -11.27 1.75 -12.17
C LEU A 98 -10.42 2.81 -11.45
N ALA A 99 -9.11 2.84 -11.68
CA ALA A 99 -8.24 3.85 -11.09
C ALA A 99 -8.48 5.23 -11.71
N ASP A 100 -8.67 5.31 -13.03
CA ASP A 100 -9.02 6.55 -13.73
C ASP A 100 -10.36 7.10 -13.21
N PHE A 101 -11.37 6.23 -13.13
CA PHE A 101 -12.66 6.57 -12.56
C PHE A 101 -12.56 7.09 -11.12
N PHE A 102 -11.74 6.45 -10.28
CA PHE A 102 -11.49 6.91 -8.91
C PHE A 102 -10.87 8.31 -8.89
N VAL A 103 -9.96 8.64 -9.79
CA VAL A 103 -9.36 9.97 -9.88
C VAL A 103 -10.39 11.00 -10.34
N GLU A 104 -11.16 10.70 -11.38
CA GLU A 104 -12.22 11.58 -11.90
C GLU A 104 -13.29 11.90 -10.86
N GLN A 105 -13.71 10.90 -10.07
CA GLN A 105 -14.69 11.07 -8.99
C GLN A 105 -14.07 11.58 -7.68
N GLY A 106 -12.75 11.80 -7.64
CA GLY A 106 -12.02 12.27 -6.46
C GLY A 106 -12.05 11.27 -5.30
N PHE A 107 -12.12 9.97 -5.58
CA PHE A 107 -12.08 8.90 -4.59
C PHE A 107 -10.65 8.55 -4.20
N GLY A 108 -10.25 8.86 -2.96
CA GLY A 108 -8.88 8.58 -2.50
C GLY A 108 -8.61 7.12 -2.11
N SER A 109 -9.67 6.32 -1.91
CA SER A 109 -9.57 4.92 -1.50
C SER A 109 -10.90 4.19 -1.71
N THR A 110 -10.89 2.85 -1.61
CA THR A 110 -12.13 2.06 -1.59
C THR A 110 -13.07 2.43 -0.45
N LEU A 111 -12.52 2.85 0.70
CA LEU A 111 -13.33 3.33 1.82
C LEU A 111 -14.00 4.67 1.50
N ASP A 112 -13.28 5.59 0.87
CA ASP A 112 -13.82 6.88 0.45
C ASP A 112 -14.91 6.70 -0.62
N ALA A 113 -14.64 5.86 -1.62
CA ALA A 113 -15.62 5.48 -2.64
C ALA A 113 -16.89 4.86 -2.02
N ALA A 114 -16.73 3.89 -1.10
CA ALA A 114 -17.86 3.26 -0.42
C ALA A 114 -18.71 4.29 0.33
N ARG A 115 -18.09 5.23 1.06
CA ARG A 115 -18.80 6.29 1.79
C ARG A 115 -19.55 7.23 0.85
N LYS A 116 -18.89 7.72 -0.21
CA LYS A 116 -19.48 8.65 -1.18
C LYS A 116 -20.62 8.02 -1.98
N LEU A 117 -20.54 6.72 -2.24
CA LEU A 117 -21.61 5.96 -2.89
C LEU A 117 -22.70 5.49 -1.90
N GLY A 118 -22.60 5.86 -0.61
CA GLY A 118 -23.61 5.59 0.41
C GLY A 118 -23.67 4.13 0.88
N TYR A 119 -22.53 3.43 0.89
CA TYR A 119 -22.37 2.13 1.53
C TYR A 119 -21.87 2.31 2.96
N SER A 120 -22.56 1.76 3.95
CA SER A 120 -22.11 1.73 5.35
C SER A 120 -21.06 0.64 5.62
N ASN A 121 -20.97 -0.39 4.78
CA ASN A 121 -20.00 -1.48 4.94
C ASN A 121 -18.94 -1.54 3.82
N GLU A 122 -17.72 -1.09 4.15
CA GLU A 122 -16.52 -1.11 3.30
C GLU A 122 -16.20 -2.51 2.72
N GLU A 123 -16.46 -3.59 3.46
CA GLU A 123 -16.13 -4.93 3.00
C GLU A 123 -16.89 -5.33 1.74
N LEU A 124 -18.02 -4.69 1.44
CA LEU A 124 -18.85 -5.04 0.29
C LEU A 124 -18.19 -4.64 -1.01
N LEU A 125 -17.72 -3.41 -1.10
CA LEU A 125 -16.98 -2.93 -2.27
C LEU A 125 -15.65 -3.70 -2.38
N GLY A 126 -14.92 -3.85 -1.27
CA GLY A 126 -13.67 -4.62 -1.26
C GLY A 126 -13.82 -6.10 -1.63
N ARG A 127 -14.96 -6.74 -1.33
CA ARG A 127 -15.27 -8.12 -1.77
C ARG A 127 -15.62 -8.18 -3.25
N ARG A 128 -16.40 -7.22 -3.79
CA ARG A 128 -16.73 -7.15 -5.23
C ARG A 128 -15.48 -6.97 -6.08
N LEU A 129 -14.60 -6.04 -5.70
CA LEU A 129 -13.33 -5.81 -6.39
C LEU A 129 -12.43 -7.06 -6.36
N ARG A 130 -12.33 -7.73 -5.20
CA ARG A 130 -11.59 -8.99 -5.10
C ARG A 130 -12.12 -10.10 -6.00
N LYS A 131 -13.45 -10.24 -6.15
CA LYS A 131 -14.04 -11.22 -7.09
C LYS A 131 -13.67 -10.96 -8.54
N ARG A 132 -13.34 -9.71 -8.88
CA ARG A 132 -12.89 -9.28 -10.20
C ARG A 132 -11.36 -9.24 -10.33
N GLY A 133 -10.64 -9.75 -9.32
CA GLY A 133 -9.17 -9.77 -9.34
C GLY A 133 -8.53 -8.40 -9.12
N ILE A 134 -9.24 -7.42 -8.56
CA ILE A 134 -8.74 -6.07 -8.28
C ILE A 134 -8.45 -5.94 -6.77
N PRO A 135 -7.19 -6.04 -6.31
CA PRO A 135 -6.85 -5.87 -4.91
C PRO A 135 -6.94 -4.39 -4.50
N SER A 136 -7.57 -4.08 -3.36
CA SER A 136 -7.69 -2.70 -2.86
C SER A 136 -6.35 -1.97 -2.71
N LYS A 137 -5.28 -2.71 -2.38
CA LYS A 137 -3.93 -2.15 -2.29
C LYS A 137 -3.39 -1.72 -3.66
N ALA A 138 -3.63 -2.51 -4.70
CA ALA A 138 -3.20 -2.19 -6.06
C ALA A 138 -3.99 -0.98 -6.60
N LEU A 139 -5.31 -0.95 -6.38
CA LEU A 139 -6.16 0.17 -6.77
C LEU A 139 -5.75 1.47 -6.06
N LYS A 140 -5.61 1.45 -4.73
CA LYS A 140 -5.16 2.61 -3.96
C LYS A 140 -3.83 3.15 -4.50
N ARG A 141 -2.87 2.26 -4.78
CA ARG A 141 -1.57 2.65 -5.31
C ARG A 141 -1.67 3.29 -6.68
N LYS A 142 -2.45 2.70 -7.59
CA LYS A 142 -2.67 3.24 -8.95
C LYS A 142 -3.34 4.62 -8.90
N VAL A 143 -4.36 4.78 -8.06
CA VAL A 143 -5.04 6.07 -7.82
C VAL A 143 -4.07 7.12 -7.28
N GLN A 144 -3.24 6.77 -6.29
CA GLN A 144 -2.28 7.71 -5.73
C GLN A 144 -1.21 8.14 -6.74
N LEU A 145 -0.80 7.23 -7.64
CA LEU A 145 0.11 7.52 -8.74
C LEU A 145 -0.52 8.48 -9.75
N LEU A 146 -1.73 8.18 -10.23
CA LEU A 146 -2.46 9.03 -11.20
C LEU A 146 -2.81 10.40 -10.62
N ALA A 147 -3.20 10.47 -9.34
CA ALA A 147 -3.47 11.73 -8.64
C ALA A 147 -2.19 12.51 -8.25
N GLY A 148 -1.00 11.99 -8.52
CA GLY A 148 0.28 12.63 -8.17
C GLY A 148 0.57 12.74 -6.67
N THR A 149 -0.13 11.95 -5.84
CA THR A 149 0.02 11.98 -4.37
C THR A 149 1.09 11.03 -3.85
N ASP A 150 1.42 9.96 -4.60
CA ASP A 150 2.52 9.06 -4.28
C ASP A 150 3.81 9.49 -5.00
N LYS A 151 4.49 10.49 -4.42
CA LYS A 151 5.75 11.01 -4.97
C LYS A 151 6.83 9.94 -5.13
N GLY A 152 6.95 9.01 -4.18
CA GLY A 152 8.01 7.99 -4.21
C GLY A 152 7.78 6.92 -5.27
N VAL A 153 6.56 6.38 -5.38
CA VAL A 153 6.26 5.40 -6.43
C VAL A 153 6.30 6.07 -7.80
N GLY A 154 5.63 7.22 -7.96
CA GLY A 154 5.59 7.96 -9.21
C GLY A 154 6.97 8.35 -9.72
N TYR A 155 7.88 8.76 -8.83
CA TYR A 155 9.24 9.10 -9.21
C TYR A 155 9.98 7.92 -9.85
N PHE A 156 10.01 6.74 -9.20
CA PHE A 156 10.77 5.61 -9.73
C PHE A 156 10.13 4.93 -10.96
N THR A 157 8.84 5.14 -11.22
CA THR A 157 8.16 4.56 -12.38
C THR A 157 8.12 5.49 -13.60
N LEU A 158 8.19 6.81 -13.39
CA LEU A 158 8.07 7.81 -14.45
C LEU A 158 9.40 8.46 -14.82
N VAL A 159 10.37 8.50 -13.90
CA VAL A 159 11.67 9.14 -14.12
C VAL A 159 12.66 8.14 -14.69
N SER A 160 13.45 8.57 -15.69
CA SER A 160 14.47 7.71 -16.30
C SER A 160 15.59 7.38 -15.33
N LEU A 161 16.22 6.21 -15.50
CA LEU A 161 17.32 5.77 -14.64
C LEU A 161 18.49 6.77 -14.61
N ASP A 162 18.80 7.41 -15.73
CA ASP A 162 19.88 8.40 -15.78
C ASP A 162 19.55 9.68 -15.00
N GLN A 163 18.28 10.12 -15.02
CA GLN A 163 17.85 11.22 -14.18
C GLN A 163 17.86 10.83 -12.70
N ILE A 164 17.43 9.61 -12.35
CA ILE A 164 17.52 9.09 -10.97
C ILE A 164 18.97 9.10 -10.47
N ARG A 165 19.92 8.70 -11.31
CA ARG A 165 21.36 8.75 -11.01
C ARG A 165 21.86 10.16 -10.81
N GLN A 166 21.47 11.09 -11.69
CA GLN A 166 21.86 12.49 -11.58
C GLN A 166 21.32 13.11 -10.29
N ASP A 167 20.05 12.86 -9.96
CA ASP A 167 19.44 13.36 -8.73
C ASP A 167 20.13 12.76 -7.50
N ALA A 168 20.45 11.46 -7.51
CA ALA A 168 21.18 10.83 -6.42
C ALA A 168 22.59 11.43 -6.22
N LEU A 169 23.27 11.80 -7.31
CA LEU A 169 24.56 12.49 -7.28
C LEU A 169 24.45 13.91 -6.70
N VAL A 170 23.49 14.70 -7.21
CA VAL A 170 23.25 16.09 -6.75
C VAL A 170 22.90 16.11 -5.26
N ASN A 171 22.06 15.18 -4.82
CA ASN A 171 21.66 15.04 -3.42
C ASN A 171 22.74 14.35 -2.54
N ARG A 172 23.85 13.93 -3.14
CA ARG A 172 24.95 13.22 -2.47
C ARG A 172 24.48 12.02 -1.65
N ALA A 173 23.54 11.26 -2.20
CA ALA A 173 22.85 10.19 -1.50
C ALA A 173 23.81 9.04 -1.14
N VAL A 174 23.69 8.55 0.11
CA VAL A 174 24.47 7.41 0.62
C VAL A 174 23.70 6.09 0.54
N ASN A 175 22.38 6.17 0.65
CA ASN A 175 21.44 5.06 0.56
C ASN A 175 20.05 5.58 0.16
N LEU A 176 19.10 4.67 -0.09
CA LEU A 176 17.73 5.03 -0.45
C LEU A 176 17.04 5.93 0.58
N SER A 177 17.30 5.74 1.88
CA SER A 177 16.66 6.55 2.93
C SER A 177 17.10 8.02 2.84
N GLY A 178 18.41 8.26 2.72
CA GLY A 178 18.95 9.61 2.60
C GLY A 178 18.50 10.29 1.30
N PHE A 179 18.40 9.54 0.21
CA PHE A 179 17.83 10.03 -1.04
C PHE A 179 16.34 10.41 -0.91
N CYS A 180 15.56 9.58 -0.22
CA CYS A 180 14.14 9.88 0.00
C CYS A 180 13.96 11.12 0.87
N GLU A 181 14.77 11.26 1.93
CA GLU A 181 14.73 12.41 2.83
C GLU A 181 15.02 13.72 2.07
N SER A 182 16.07 13.74 1.23
CA SER A 182 16.44 14.93 0.47
C SER A 182 15.41 15.31 -0.59
N MET A 183 14.75 14.31 -1.18
CA MET A 183 13.71 14.50 -2.20
C MET A 183 12.31 14.72 -1.62
N GLY A 184 12.14 14.70 -0.29
CA GLY A 184 10.84 14.83 0.36
C GLY A 184 9.88 13.66 0.05
N MET A 185 10.43 12.46 -0.14
CA MET A 185 9.71 11.23 -0.45
C MET A 185 9.59 10.31 0.77
N VAL A 186 8.48 9.57 0.85
CA VAL A 186 8.31 8.55 1.88
C VAL A 186 9.08 7.28 1.48
N ARG A 187 10.04 6.85 2.30
CA ARG A 187 10.93 5.70 2.02
C ARG A 187 10.18 4.42 1.62
N SER A 188 9.09 4.08 2.31
CA SER A 188 8.34 2.85 2.02
C SER A 188 7.67 2.87 0.64
N SER A 189 7.25 4.05 0.19
CA SER A 189 6.67 4.26 -1.13
C SER A 189 7.76 4.22 -2.21
N ALA A 190 8.88 4.94 -2.01
CA ALA A 190 10.04 4.89 -2.90
C ALA A 190 10.62 3.48 -3.08
N MET A 191 10.75 2.71 -1.98
CA MET A 191 11.19 1.31 -2.03
C MET A 191 10.23 0.43 -2.84
N SER A 192 8.93 0.69 -2.71
CA SER A 192 7.93 -0.02 -3.51
C SER A 192 8.02 0.38 -4.98
N GLY A 193 8.29 1.65 -5.29
CA GLY A 193 8.47 2.17 -6.65
C GLY A 193 9.69 1.58 -7.34
N ALA A 194 10.84 1.62 -6.67
CA ALA A 194 12.08 1.00 -7.17
C ALA A 194 11.89 -0.49 -7.46
N LYS A 195 11.21 -1.23 -6.57
CA LYS A 195 10.90 -2.65 -6.78
C LYS A 195 10.02 -2.87 -8.02
N GLU A 196 9.01 -2.03 -8.26
CA GLU A 196 8.15 -2.15 -9.45
C GLU A 196 8.90 -1.84 -10.74
N ALA A 197 9.82 -0.87 -10.70
CA ALA A 197 10.72 -0.56 -11.80
C ALA A 197 11.83 -1.61 -12.01
N GLY A 198 11.90 -2.65 -11.16
CA GLY A 198 12.96 -3.66 -11.22
C GLY A 198 14.35 -3.12 -10.87
N LEU A 199 14.41 -2.02 -10.12
CA LEU A 199 15.63 -1.30 -9.78
C LEU A 199 16.13 -1.69 -8.39
N ASP A 200 17.40 -2.10 -8.33
CA ASP A 200 18.17 -2.13 -7.09
C ASP A 200 18.83 -0.76 -6.92
N PHE A 201 18.39 0.02 -5.92
CA PHE A 201 18.89 1.38 -5.72
C PHE A 201 20.39 1.41 -5.39
N ASP A 202 20.91 0.43 -4.67
CA ASP A 202 22.33 0.40 -4.31
C ASP A 202 23.17 0.01 -5.53
N ARG A 203 22.75 -1.03 -6.28
CA ARG A 203 23.51 -1.55 -7.43
C ARG A 203 23.35 -0.69 -8.70
N ASP A 204 22.11 -0.38 -9.07
CA ASP A 204 21.79 0.19 -10.39
C ASP A 204 21.90 1.72 -10.39
N VAL A 205 21.75 2.36 -9.22
CA VAL A 205 21.85 3.81 -9.04
C VAL A 205 23.18 4.17 -8.37
N LEU A 206 23.32 3.86 -7.07
CA LEU A 206 24.41 4.39 -6.25
C LEU A 206 25.79 3.87 -6.65
N TRP A 207 25.94 2.57 -6.90
CA TRP A 207 27.22 2.01 -7.34
C TRP A 207 27.63 2.53 -8.72
N ALA A 208 26.67 2.62 -9.64
CA ALA A 208 26.91 3.10 -11.00
C ALA A 208 27.49 4.53 -11.04
N ILE A 209 27.01 5.41 -10.14
CA ILE A 209 27.54 6.78 -10.00
C ILE A 209 28.81 6.83 -9.15
N ALA A 210 28.87 6.12 -8.01
CA ALA A 210 30.00 6.19 -7.09
C ALA A 210 31.30 5.64 -7.71
N ARG A 211 31.21 4.68 -8.64
CA ARG A 211 32.37 4.18 -9.40
C ARG A 211 32.93 5.22 -10.39
N ARG A 212 32.07 6.12 -10.91
CA ARG A 212 32.47 7.17 -11.86
C ARG A 212 32.92 8.43 -11.14
N GLU A 213 32.25 8.75 -10.02
CA GLU A 213 32.42 9.98 -9.26
C GLU A 213 32.76 9.68 -7.77
N PRO A 214 33.82 8.90 -7.47
CA PRO A 214 34.16 8.50 -6.10
C PRO A 214 34.47 9.69 -5.18
N MET A 215 34.93 10.81 -5.73
CA MET A 215 35.21 12.04 -4.98
C MET A 215 33.95 12.84 -4.60
N LEU A 216 32.86 12.69 -5.36
CA LEU A 216 31.59 13.34 -5.05
C LEU A 216 30.73 12.49 -4.10
N LEU A 217 30.95 11.18 -4.10
CA LEU A 217 30.22 10.21 -3.26
C LEU A 217 31.16 9.28 -2.47
N PRO A 218 32.12 9.81 -1.70
CA PRO A 218 33.15 9.00 -1.03
C PRO A 218 32.58 8.00 -0.03
N ILE A 219 31.53 8.36 0.72
CA ILE A 219 30.88 7.41 1.65
C ILE A 219 30.23 6.25 0.89
N THR A 220 29.53 6.57 -0.21
CA THR A 220 28.84 5.58 -1.04
C THR A 220 29.84 4.64 -1.71
N PHE A 221 30.94 5.18 -2.24
CA PHE A 221 32.03 4.40 -2.82
C PHE A 221 32.67 3.50 -1.75
N ALA A 222 33.02 4.04 -0.59
CA ALA A 222 33.60 3.28 0.51
C ALA A 222 32.67 2.18 1.06
N ARG A 223 31.35 2.36 0.96
CA ARG A 223 30.34 1.38 1.36
C ARG A 223 30.17 0.24 0.34
N LEU A 224 30.15 0.56 -0.95
CA LEU A 224 29.72 -0.36 -2.01
C LEU A 224 30.86 -1.03 -2.79
N ALA A 225 32.02 -0.37 -2.90
CA ALA A 225 33.18 -0.91 -3.62
C ALA A 225 33.85 -2.07 -2.85
N PRO A 226 34.68 -2.90 -3.49
CA PRO A 226 35.69 -3.70 -2.79
C PRO A 226 36.62 -2.81 -1.95
N VAL A 227 37.09 -3.30 -0.80
CA VAL A 227 37.98 -2.52 0.09
C VAL A 227 39.27 -2.13 -0.63
N ASP A 228 39.82 -3.04 -1.42
CA ASP A 228 41.08 -2.83 -2.13
C ASP A 228 40.94 -1.74 -3.21
N ASP A 229 39.81 -1.68 -3.92
CA ASP A 229 39.51 -0.62 -4.89
C ASP A 229 39.43 0.77 -4.23
N VAL A 230 38.89 0.84 -3.00
CA VAL A 230 38.83 2.08 -2.23
C VAL A 230 40.23 2.51 -1.82
N ILE A 231 41.04 1.57 -1.33
CA ILE A 231 42.42 1.85 -0.93
C ILE A 231 43.22 2.35 -2.13
N ALA A 232 43.19 1.64 -3.26
CA ALA A 232 43.90 2.01 -4.48
C ALA A 232 43.51 3.42 -4.95
N HIS A 233 42.20 3.70 -5.03
CA HIS A 233 41.72 5.00 -5.50
C HIS A 233 42.18 6.17 -4.62
N PHE A 234 42.10 6.01 -3.29
CA PHE A 234 42.46 7.10 -2.39
C PHE A 234 43.97 7.17 -2.10
N ALA A 235 44.73 6.09 -2.28
CA ALA A 235 46.19 6.09 -2.18
C ALA A 235 46.81 7.12 -3.13
N GLU A 236 46.37 7.13 -4.39
CA GLU A 236 46.77 8.11 -5.42
C GLU A 236 46.42 9.57 -5.06
N GLN A 237 45.49 9.77 -4.11
CA GLN A 237 45.03 11.08 -3.66
C GLN A 237 45.51 11.45 -2.24
N GLY A 238 46.59 10.80 -1.77
CA GLY A 238 47.16 11.02 -0.44
C GLY A 238 46.53 10.17 0.66
N GLY A 239 46.09 8.96 0.31
CA GLY A 239 45.57 7.92 1.20
C GLY A 239 44.43 8.39 2.10
N VAL A 240 44.60 8.22 3.41
CA VAL A 240 43.64 8.64 4.44
C VAL A 240 43.27 10.12 4.29
N THR A 241 44.25 10.97 3.97
CA THR A 241 44.05 12.42 3.83
C THR A 241 43.18 12.78 2.63
N GLY A 242 43.31 12.02 1.53
CA GLY A 242 42.45 12.15 0.35
C GLY A 242 41.00 11.81 0.65
N LEU A 243 40.77 10.66 1.29
CA LEU A 243 39.44 10.24 1.73
C LEU A 243 38.81 11.26 2.70
N ARG A 244 39.57 11.74 3.70
CA ARG A 244 39.09 12.74 4.67
C ARG A 244 38.70 14.05 4.01
N ARG A 245 39.48 14.54 3.03
CA ARG A 245 39.11 15.75 2.25
C ARG A 245 37.82 15.55 1.48
N ALA A 246 37.65 14.41 0.80
CA ALA A 246 36.41 14.09 0.09
C ALA A 246 35.21 14.02 1.04
N LEU A 247 35.36 13.39 2.20
CA LEU A 247 34.32 13.31 3.24
C LEU A 247 33.97 14.68 3.82
N GLN A 248 34.96 15.56 4.02
CA GLN A 248 34.71 16.94 4.43
C GLN A 248 33.86 17.67 3.39
N ALA A 249 34.18 17.51 2.11
CA ALA A 249 33.44 18.12 1.04
C ALA A 249 32.00 17.62 0.99
N GLN A 250 31.75 16.32 1.22
CA GLN A 250 30.41 15.73 1.24
C GLN A 250 29.58 16.14 2.48
N CYS A 251 30.16 16.05 3.69
CA CYS A 251 29.43 16.18 4.95
C CYS A 251 29.49 17.58 5.59
N GLY A 252 30.39 18.45 5.14
CA GLY A 252 30.57 19.81 5.68
C GLY A 252 31.11 19.90 7.11
N GLN A 253 31.32 18.77 7.81
CA GLN A 253 31.77 18.70 9.21
C GLN A 253 33.02 17.83 9.33
N ALA A 254 34.16 18.45 9.61
CA ALA A 254 35.45 17.77 9.69
C ALA A 254 35.56 16.82 10.90
N ASP A 255 34.90 17.15 12.01
CA ASP A 255 34.93 16.43 13.29
C ASP A 255 34.08 15.15 13.30
N LYS A 256 33.19 14.96 12.30
CA LYS A 256 32.27 13.80 12.26
C LYS A 256 32.56 12.78 11.18
N GLN A 257 33.67 12.91 10.46
CA GLN A 257 34.01 12.03 9.32
C GLN A 257 34.10 10.56 9.73
N ASP A 258 34.86 10.27 10.79
CA ASP A 258 35.04 8.90 11.29
C ASP A 258 33.72 8.32 11.83
N TRP A 259 32.86 9.15 12.43
CA TRP A 259 31.54 8.72 12.88
C TRP A 259 30.64 8.33 11.70
N TRP A 260 30.61 9.15 10.64
CA TRP A 260 29.83 8.86 9.44
C TRP A 260 30.30 7.58 8.75
N LEU A 261 31.62 7.40 8.62
CA LEU A 261 32.17 6.17 8.06
C LEU A 261 31.80 4.95 8.91
N LYS A 262 32.02 4.99 10.24
CA LYS A 262 31.65 3.89 11.14
C LYS A 262 30.15 3.57 11.08
N LYS A 263 29.31 4.60 11.02
CA LYS A 263 27.85 4.46 10.91
C LYS A 263 27.42 3.72 9.65
N TYR A 264 28.06 3.97 8.51
CA TYR A 264 27.64 3.42 7.22
C TYR A 264 28.39 2.15 6.80
N LEU A 265 29.61 1.95 7.25
CA LEU A 265 30.44 0.81 6.88
C LEU A 265 30.41 -0.32 7.91
N GLY A 266 30.07 -0.01 9.16
CA GLY A 266 30.24 -0.94 10.28
C GLY A 266 31.69 -1.01 10.76
N GLY A 267 31.90 -1.59 11.95
CA GLY A 267 33.20 -1.56 12.64
C GLY A 267 34.33 -2.28 11.89
N GLU A 268 34.08 -3.50 11.41
CA GLU A 268 35.10 -4.33 10.76
C GLU A 268 35.60 -3.71 9.44
N ARG A 269 34.67 -3.32 8.56
CA ARG A 269 35.01 -2.72 7.28
C ARG A 269 35.69 -1.35 7.44
N PHE A 270 35.22 -0.56 8.41
CA PHE A 270 35.88 0.70 8.76
C PHE A 270 37.34 0.47 9.16
N GLN A 271 37.60 -0.49 10.06
CA GLN A 271 38.95 -0.79 10.52
C GLN A 271 39.85 -1.24 9.38
N ARG A 272 39.39 -2.16 8.53
CA ARG A 272 40.14 -2.63 7.36
C ARG A 272 40.53 -1.49 6.41
N LEU A 273 39.62 -0.54 6.17
CA LEU A 273 39.92 0.63 5.34
C LEU A 273 40.93 1.58 6.01
N ALA A 274 40.79 1.81 7.31
CA ALA A 274 41.72 2.66 8.06
C ALA A 274 43.15 2.07 8.04
N ASP A 275 43.27 0.77 8.28
CA ASP A 275 44.57 0.07 8.26
C ASP A 275 45.18 0.10 6.85
N GLY A 276 44.40 -0.25 5.82
CA GLY A 276 44.88 -0.29 4.43
C GLY A 276 45.28 1.08 3.87
N LEU A 277 44.53 2.13 4.15
CA LEU A 277 44.86 3.49 3.71
C LEU A 277 46.09 4.07 4.44
N SER A 278 46.34 3.65 5.68
CA SER A 278 47.54 4.05 6.43
C SER A 278 48.77 3.33 5.86
N ALA A 279 48.67 2.02 5.61
CA ALA A 279 49.75 1.25 5.01
C ALA A 279 50.12 1.70 3.58
N ALA A 280 49.15 2.22 2.81
CA ALA A 280 49.37 2.76 1.48
C ALA A 280 50.18 4.08 1.49
N LEU A 281 50.15 4.85 2.59
CA LEU A 281 50.96 6.05 2.78
C LEU A 281 52.41 5.72 3.19
N ASP A 282 52.60 4.63 3.94
CA ASP A 282 53.91 4.18 4.43
C ASP A 282 54.68 3.33 3.40
N SER A 283 54.05 2.99 2.26
CA SER A 283 54.70 2.23 1.19
C SER A 283 55.61 3.16 0.35
N PRO A 284 56.94 2.93 0.33
CA PRO A 284 57.93 3.82 -0.31
C PRO A 284 57.89 3.85 -1.85
N GLU A 285 56.86 3.28 -2.48
CA GLU A 285 56.73 3.21 -3.95
C GLU A 285 55.89 4.35 -4.57
N SER A 286 55.26 5.21 -3.76
CA SER A 286 54.61 6.42 -4.30
C SER A 286 55.60 7.60 -4.31
N GLY A 287 56.49 7.56 -5.30
CA GLY A 287 57.32 8.71 -5.68
C GLY A 287 56.45 9.86 -6.16
N VAL A 288 56.00 10.69 -5.23
CA VAL A 288 55.52 12.04 -5.50
C VAL A 288 56.60 12.99 -4.98
N GLU A 289 57.49 13.40 -5.88
CA GLU A 289 58.40 14.52 -5.62
C GLU A 289 57.59 15.81 -5.36
N PRO A 290 58.09 16.70 -4.49
CA PRO A 290 57.38 17.87 -3.98
C PRO A 290 56.98 18.92 -5.04
#